data_AF-A0A3S8WL92-F1
#
_entry.id   AF-A0A3S8WL92-F1
#
_cell.length_a   1.000
_cell.length_b   1.000
_cell.length_c   1.000
_cell.angle_alpha   90.00
_cell.angle_beta   90.00
_cell.angle_gamma   90.00
#
_symmetry.space_group_name_H-M   'P 1'
#
loop_
_entity.id
_entity.type
_entity.pdbx_description
1 polymer ?
#
loop_
_entity_poly.entity_id
_entity_poly.type
_entity_poly.pdbx_seq_one_letter_code
_entity_poly.pdbx_strand_id
1 'polypeptide(L)'
;MKKQAVELGRIRTGYSRPNPKPKGRPIPVRSETFIFTSHSRDYVAAAAEQWGGKVEGWTPQNSKIEQFRVITKAREIRAIMPSGDPLSQAYEMWTGGGCARRCDGEREQKSGQPCLCLAQYGPEWHRRSAREVCRPTSRISVMLPELPDLGVWRLDSHSYYAADGMAGSVDTVLQATGGASMMPVRMWIEQTTRVADGETKNFPVVKIVPAVPQLKHALSGPLSTAAALDPSSLVARPALEAAPAEMPDYLAEARGCRSAEAVREVWHKANRAGHVRRDGTDDLSRDLMQISRDVEAGIDPRTGVVDDDQDDTGPDSEGVYEGEVVEDGEGGDEPPTAYPAAAWPEVTQPGGGAQ
;
A
#
# COMPACT_ATOMS: atom_id res chain seq x y z
N MET A 1 24.44 -18.85 -13.02
CA MET A 1 24.60 -18.56 -11.57
C MET A 1 23.21 -18.55 -10.95
N LYS A 2 22.89 -19.46 -10.02
CA LYS A 2 21.58 -19.46 -9.34
C LYS A 2 21.54 -18.29 -8.37
N LYS A 3 20.69 -17.28 -8.62
CA LYS A 3 20.43 -16.20 -7.67
C LYS A 3 19.57 -16.80 -6.54
N GLN A 4 20.10 -16.85 -5.32
CA GLN A 4 19.37 -17.36 -4.15
C GLN A 4 19.40 -16.30 -3.06
N ALA A 5 18.23 -15.96 -2.52
CA ALA A 5 18.13 -15.07 -1.37
C ALA A 5 18.78 -15.72 -0.14
N VAL A 6 19.37 -14.89 0.73
CA VAL A 6 20.01 -15.35 1.97
C VAL A 6 18.95 -15.93 2.91
N GLU A 7 19.15 -17.17 3.39
CA GLU A 7 18.27 -17.80 4.40
C GLU A 7 18.67 -17.30 5.80
N LEU A 8 17.83 -16.48 6.41
CA LEU A 8 18.04 -15.92 7.76
C LEU A 8 17.71 -16.94 8.85
N GLY A 9 16.77 -17.83 8.57
CA GLY A 9 16.33 -18.86 9.51
C GLY A 9 15.19 -19.71 8.95
N ARG A 10 14.61 -20.53 9.83
CA ARG A 10 13.55 -21.48 9.49
C ARG A 10 12.35 -21.33 10.41
N ILE A 11 11.18 -21.54 9.82
CA ILE A 11 9.89 -21.58 10.49
C ILE A 11 9.44 -23.05 10.55
N ARG A 12 9.06 -23.52 11.73
CA ARG A 12 8.65 -24.91 11.96
C ARG A 12 7.27 -24.96 12.62
N THR A 13 6.57 -26.07 12.42
CA THR A 13 5.21 -26.32 12.91
C THR A 13 5.15 -27.30 14.09
N GLY A 14 6.31 -27.78 14.55
CA GLY A 14 6.42 -28.71 15.66
C GLY A 14 7.84 -28.80 16.19
N TYR A 15 7.97 -29.30 17.41
CA TYR A 15 9.24 -29.51 18.10
C TYR A 15 9.31 -30.94 18.63
N SER A 16 10.39 -31.30 19.31
CA SER A 16 10.50 -32.58 20.00
C SER A 16 10.84 -32.34 21.46
N ARG A 17 10.19 -33.10 22.34
CA ARG A 17 10.49 -33.12 23.77
C ARG A 17 11.32 -34.35 24.14
N PRO A 18 12.17 -34.27 25.19
CA PRO A 18 12.86 -35.43 25.72
C PRO A 18 11.88 -36.56 26.06
N ASN A 19 12.31 -37.81 25.84
CA ASN A 19 11.53 -38.96 26.27
C ASN A 19 11.71 -39.14 27.79
N PRO A 20 10.63 -39.35 28.57
CA PRO A 20 10.75 -39.71 29.98
C PRO A 20 11.57 -40.99 30.20
N LYS A 21 11.62 -41.88 29.21
CA LYS A 21 12.46 -43.09 29.24
C LYS A 21 13.91 -42.74 28.85
N PRO A 22 14.93 -43.11 29.63
CA PRO A 22 16.34 -42.73 29.41
C PRO A 22 16.93 -43.08 28.03
N LYS A 23 16.41 -44.12 27.38
CA LYS A 23 16.83 -44.57 26.03
C LYS A 23 15.74 -44.37 24.97
N GLY A 24 14.65 -43.71 25.34
CA GLY A 24 13.53 -43.48 24.44
C GLY A 24 13.85 -42.38 23.42
N ARG A 25 13.35 -42.55 22.19
CA ARG A 25 13.48 -41.51 21.15
C ARG A 25 12.72 -40.24 21.57
N PRO A 26 13.22 -39.04 21.25
CA PRO A 26 12.48 -37.81 21.49
C PRO A 26 11.07 -37.89 20.93
N ILE A 27 10.10 -37.38 21.70
CA ILE A 27 8.69 -37.45 21.34
C ILE A 27 8.37 -36.21 20.49
N PRO A 28 7.90 -36.38 19.25
CA PRO A 28 7.47 -35.25 18.44
C PRO A 28 6.21 -34.61 19.04
N VAL A 29 6.20 -33.28 19.09
CA VAL A 29 5.12 -32.46 19.61
C VAL A 29 4.69 -31.49 18.52
N ARG A 30 3.39 -31.47 18.22
CA ARG A 30 2.80 -30.49 17.30
C ARG A 30 2.67 -29.17 18.05
N SER A 31 3.01 -28.08 17.39
CA SER A 31 2.85 -26.74 17.95
C SER A 31 1.56 -26.11 17.45
N GLU A 32 0.91 -25.32 18.32
CA GLU A 32 -0.20 -24.44 17.91
C GLU A 32 0.30 -23.16 17.23
N THR A 33 1.54 -22.77 17.54
CA THR A 33 2.19 -21.54 17.05
C THR A 33 3.49 -21.88 16.33
N PHE A 34 4.00 -20.93 15.55
CA PHE A 34 5.24 -21.13 14.83
C PHE A 34 6.45 -21.17 15.74
N ILE A 35 7.48 -21.90 15.29
CA ILE A 35 8.77 -21.98 15.97
C ILE A 35 9.81 -21.42 15.01
N PHE A 36 10.52 -20.39 15.44
CA PHE A 36 11.60 -19.78 14.67
C PHE A 36 12.93 -20.35 15.14
N THR A 37 13.77 -20.76 14.18
CA THR A 37 15.11 -21.30 14.45
C THR A 37 16.14 -20.63 13.56
N SER A 38 17.27 -20.21 14.12
CA SER A 38 18.40 -19.64 13.36
C SER A 38 19.73 -19.92 14.06
N HIS A 39 20.83 -19.79 13.31
CA HIS A 39 22.18 -19.74 13.89
C HIS A 39 22.44 -18.41 14.60
N SER A 40 21.78 -17.33 14.20
CA SER A 40 21.87 -16.03 14.88
C SER A 40 20.89 -15.98 16.06
N ARG A 41 21.41 -15.66 17.24
CA ARG A 41 20.59 -15.43 18.43
C ARG A 41 19.71 -14.19 18.27
N ASP A 42 20.21 -13.18 17.58
CA ASP A 42 19.54 -11.88 17.46
C ASP A 42 18.26 -11.98 16.64
N TYR A 43 18.26 -12.76 15.55
CA TYR A 43 17.05 -13.05 14.78
C TYR A 43 15.98 -13.76 15.59
N VAL A 44 16.38 -14.70 16.45
CA VAL A 44 15.47 -15.45 17.31
C VAL A 44 14.96 -14.58 18.46
N ALA A 45 15.79 -13.64 18.95
CA ALA A 45 15.40 -12.64 19.94
C ALA A 45 14.39 -11.64 19.37
N ALA A 46 14.62 -11.12 18.17
CA ALA A 46 13.66 -10.25 17.48
C ALA A 46 12.30 -10.96 17.25
N ALA A 47 12.32 -12.24 16.85
CA ALA A 47 11.09 -13.03 16.74
C ALA A 47 10.38 -13.22 18.10
N ALA A 48 11.14 -13.36 19.19
CA ALA A 48 10.59 -13.48 20.54
C ALA A 48 10.00 -12.16 21.05
N GLU A 49 10.59 -11.02 20.69
CA GLU A 49 10.07 -9.69 20.99
C GLU A 49 8.76 -9.43 20.23
N GLN A 50 8.76 -9.70 18.92
CA GLN A 50 7.61 -9.44 18.05
C GLN A 50 6.41 -10.35 18.34
N TRP A 51 6.63 -11.65 18.54
CA TRP A 51 5.54 -12.64 18.66
C TRP A 51 5.46 -13.32 20.03
N GLY A 52 6.23 -12.84 21.00
CA GLY A 52 6.37 -13.44 22.32
C GLY A 52 7.11 -14.77 22.30
N GLY A 53 7.43 -15.28 23.48
CA GLY A 53 8.09 -16.58 23.66
C GLY A 53 9.34 -16.44 24.52
N LYS A 54 10.12 -17.52 24.62
CA LYS A 54 11.42 -17.52 25.30
C LYS A 54 12.48 -18.07 24.35
N VAL A 55 13.55 -17.31 24.16
CA VAL A 55 14.71 -17.76 23.39
C VAL A 55 15.44 -18.85 24.18
N GLU A 56 15.75 -19.95 23.52
CA GLU A 56 16.53 -21.05 24.08
C GLU A 56 17.61 -21.53 23.11
N GLY A 57 18.75 -21.95 23.67
CA GLY A 57 19.76 -22.70 22.94
C GLY A 57 19.20 -24.08 22.59
N TRP A 58 19.38 -24.50 21.35
CA TRP A 58 18.79 -25.72 20.84
C TRP A 58 19.60 -26.33 19.71
N THR A 59 19.83 -27.64 19.80
CA THR A 59 20.49 -28.39 18.74
C THR A 59 19.46 -29.22 17.96
N PRO A 60 19.33 -29.03 16.64
CA PRO A 60 18.46 -29.86 15.81
C PRO A 60 18.79 -31.34 15.93
N GLN A 61 17.76 -32.18 15.85
CA GLN A 61 17.97 -33.64 15.79
C GLN A 61 18.85 -33.99 14.59
N ASN A 62 19.81 -34.88 14.81
CA ASN A 62 20.80 -35.30 13.81
C ASN A 62 21.72 -34.17 13.32
N SER A 63 21.78 -33.03 14.04
CA SER A 63 22.80 -32.00 13.87
C SER A 63 23.76 -32.00 15.05
N LYS A 64 25.00 -31.59 14.81
CA LYS A 64 25.99 -31.29 15.87
C LYS A 64 26.15 -29.78 16.10
N ILE A 65 25.47 -28.96 15.32
CA ILE A 65 25.61 -27.51 15.35
C ILE A 65 24.52 -26.94 16.23
N GLU A 66 24.92 -26.27 17.30
CA GLU A 66 24.01 -25.52 18.17
C GLU A 66 23.38 -24.36 17.39
N GLN A 67 22.10 -24.13 17.66
CA GLN A 67 21.29 -23.06 17.11
C GLN A 67 20.48 -22.42 18.24
N PHE A 68 19.73 -21.39 17.89
CA PHE A 68 18.74 -20.79 18.78
C PHE A 68 17.35 -21.08 18.26
N ARG A 69 16.39 -21.21 19.19
CA ARG A 69 14.98 -21.29 18.83
C ARG A 69 14.11 -20.46 19.77
N VAL A 70 12.94 -20.08 19.26
CA VAL A 70 11.83 -19.56 20.05
C VAL A 70 10.54 -20.23 19.58
N ILE A 71 9.75 -20.71 20.54
CA ILE A 71 8.37 -21.12 20.32
C ILE A 71 7.52 -19.86 20.60
N THR A 72 6.84 -19.34 19.58
CA THR A 72 6.14 -18.06 19.73
C THR A 72 4.81 -18.22 20.47
N LYS A 73 4.22 -17.10 20.91
CA LYS A 73 2.87 -17.06 21.48
C LYS A 73 1.82 -16.64 20.45
N ALA A 74 2.22 -15.94 19.39
CA ALA A 74 1.32 -15.51 18.33
C ALA A 74 0.80 -16.70 17.49
N ARG A 75 -0.52 -16.75 17.30
CA ARG A 75 -1.19 -17.74 16.45
C ARG A 75 -1.10 -17.40 14.96
N GLU A 76 -0.95 -16.12 14.65
CA GLU A 76 -0.85 -15.61 13.29
C GLU A 76 0.43 -14.77 13.15
N ILE A 77 1.07 -14.87 11.98
CA ILE A 77 2.18 -14.01 11.58
C ILE A 77 1.85 -13.34 10.25
N ARG A 78 2.32 -12.10 10.08
CA ARG A 78 2.34 -11.42 8.79
C ARG A 78 3.68 -11.69 8.12
N ALA A 79 3.63 -11.90 6.83
CA ALA A 79 4.79 -12.19 6.02
C ALA A 79 4.61 -11.62 4.61
N ILE A 80 5.69 -11.58 3.85
CA ILE A 80 5.66 -11.19 2.44
C ILE A 80 6.17 -12.38 1.63
N MET A 81 5.35 -12.82 0.70
CA MET A 81 5.74 -13.83 -0.29
C MET A 81 6.59 -13.14 -1.37
N PRO A 82 7.81 -13.63 -1.65
CA PRO A 82 8.65 -13.06 -2.69
C PRO A 82 8.04 -13.30 -4.08
N SER A 83 8.45 -12.49 -5.06
CA SER A 83 8.10 -12.71 -6.47
C SER A 83 8.67 -14.04 -6.99
N GLY A 84 7.99 -14.64 -7.97
CA GLY A 84 8.34 -15.95 -8.52
C GLY A 84 7.65 -17.09 -7.77
N ASP A 85 8.18 -18.31 -7.88
CA ASP A 85 7.65 -19.47 -7.16
C ASP A 85 8.35 -19.61 -5.79
N PRO A 86 7.65 -19.29 -4.68
CA PRO A 86 8.20 -19.41 -3.33
C PRO A 86 8.13 -20.84 -2.80
N LEU A 87 7.41 -21.73 -3.48
CA LEU A 87 7.12 -23.09 -3.05
C LEU A 87 8.07 -24.07 -3.74
N SER A 88 8.73 -24.90 -2.94
CA SER A 88 9.52 -26.03 -3.43
C SER A 88 8.99 -27.31 -2.80
N GLN A 89 8.45 -28.20 -3.63
CA GLN A 89 7.97 -29.52 -3.21
C GLN A 89 8.78 -30.64 -3.86
N ALA A 90 9.11 -31.64 -3.05
CA ALA A 90 9.70 -32.88 -3.55
C ALA A 90 9.46 -34.04 -2.58
N TYR A 91 9.50 -35.27 -3.10
CA TYR A 91 9.57 -36.48 -2.31
C TYR A 91 11.03 -36.79 -2.01
N GLU A 92 11.44 -36.59 -0.75
CA GLU A 92 12.83 -36.67 -0.34
C GLU A 92 13.09 -37.82 0.63
N MET A 93 14.15 -38.59 0.38
CA MET A 93 14.67 -39.55 1.34
C MET A 93 15.96 -39.02 1.94
N TRP A 94 15.93 -38.69 3.23
CA TRP A 94 17.10 -38.22 3.98
C TRP A 94 17.74 -39.36 4.76
N THR A 95 19.07 -39.48 4.65
CA THR A 95 19.90 -40.36 5.46
C THR A 95 20.89 -39.53 6.28
N GLY A 96 21.71 -40.18 7.13
CA GLY A 96 22.78 -39.49 7.83
C GLY A 96 23.81 -38.82 6.90
N GLY A 97 23.90 -39.26 5.63
CA GLY A 97 24.74 -38.67 4.59
C GLY A 97 24.08 -37.57 3.76
N GLY A 98 22.86 -37.15 4.11
CA GLY A 98 22.11 -36.11 3.40
C GLY A 98 20.95 -36.65 2.56
N CYS A 99 20.53 -35.86 1.56
CA CYS A 99 19.41 -36.23 0.69
C CYS A 99 19.84 -37.33 -0.28
N ALA A 100 19.46 -38.57 0.01
CA ALA A 100 19.78 -39.75 -0.78
C ALA A 100 18.93 -39.85 -2.05
N ARG A 101 17.67 -39.39 -1.99
CA ARG A 101 16.74 -39.39 -3.13
C ARG A 101 15.90 -38.13 -3.12
N ARG A 102 15.60 -37.59 -4.30
CA ARG A 102 14.66 -36.50 -4.49
C ARG A 102 13.84 -36.75 -5.73
N CYS A 103 12.52 -36.87 -5.61
CA CYS A 103 11.62 -37.06 -6.75
C CYS A 103 10.56 -35.96 -6.83
N ASP A 104 10.06 -35.69 -8.03
CA ASP A 104 8.87 -34.85 -8.27
C ASP A 104 7.55 -35.67 -8.30
N GLY A 105 7.64 -37.00 -8.23
CA GLY A 105 6.50 -37.90 -8.31
C GLY A 105 6.54 -38.79 -9.55
N GLU A 106 7.21 -38.34 -10.60
CA GLU A 106 7.40 -39.09 -11.84
C GLU A 106 8.85 -39.54 -12.02
N ARG A 107 9.80 -38.65 -11.74
CA ARG A 107 11.24 -38.88 -11.89
C ARG A 107 12.02 -38.57 -10.61
N GLU A 108 13.10 -39.29 -10.43
CA GLU A 108 14.12 -39.03 -9.42
C GLU A 108 15.16 -38.06 -10.02
N GLN A 109 15.34 -36.91 -9.37
CA GLN A 109 16.09 -35.77 -9.89
C GLN A 109 17.62 -35.96 -9.87
N LYS A 110 18.16 -36.93 -9.11
CA LYS A 110 19.62 -37.16 -9.01
C LYS A 110 20.13 -38.16 -10.03
N SER A 111 19.34 -39.18 -10.35
CA SER A 111 19.67 -40.32 -11.22
C SER A 111 18.88 -40.32 -12.53
N GLY A 112 17.82 -39.50 -12.65
CA GLY A 112 16.96 -39.41 -13.83
C GLY A 112 15.99 -40.59 -14.02
N GLN A 113 16.05 -41.58 -13.13
CA GLN A 113 15.21 -42.79 -13.15
C GLN A 113 13.76 -42.48 -12.72
N PRO A 114 12.81 -43.39 -12.96
CA PRO A 114 11.46 -43.25 -12.42
C PRO A 114 11.45 -43.05 -10.91
N CYS A 115 10.47 -42.30 -10.41
CA CYS A 115 10.30 -42.03 -8.99
C CYS A 115 10.14 -43.34 -8.20
N LEU A 116 11.20 -43.78 -7.53
CA LEU A 116 11.23 -45.03 -6.76
C LEU A 116 10.22 -45.04 -5.60
N CYS A 117 9.89 -43.88 -5.05
CA CYS A 117 8.95 -43.77 -3.93
C CYS A 117 7.58 -44.34 -4.31
N LEU A 118 7.08 -43.97 -5.50
CA LEU A 118 5.81 -44.44 -6.02
C LEU A 118 5.95 -45.79 -6.73
N ALA A 119 6.95 -45.92 -7.60
CA ALA A 119 7.12 -47.11 -8.45
C ALA A 119 7.35 -48.40 -7.63
N GLN A 120 8.06 -48.32 -6.51
CA GLN A 120 8.38 -49.50 -5.68
C GLN A 120 7.32 -49.78 -4.61
N TYR A 121 6.69 -48.75 -4.05
CA TYR A 121 5.84 -48.88 -2.86
C TYR A 121 4.35 -48.62 -3.11
N GLY A 122 3.97 -48.27 -4.35
CA GLY A 122 2.59 -48.00 -4.74
C GLY A 122 2.02 -46.69 -4.16
N PRO A 123 0.74 -46.39 -4.37
CA PRO A 123 0.12 -45.10 -4.02
C PRO A 123 0.13 -44.79 -2.50
N GLU A 124 0.12 -45.83 -1.67
CA GLU A 124 0.14 -45.70 -0.19
C GLU A 124 1.55 -45.59 0.40
N TRP A 125 2.57 -45.31 -0.42
CA TRP A 125 3.97 -45.16 0.01
C TRP A 125 4.10 -44.19 1.19
N HIS A 126 3.33 -43.12 1.21
CA HIS A 126 3.36 -42.07 2.23
C HIS A 126 3.07 -42.57 3.67
N ARG A 127 2.43 -43.74 3.82
CA ARG A 127 2.15 -44.39 5.12
C ARG A 127 3.35 -45.12 5.73
N ARG A 128 4.33 -45.50 4.91
CA ARG A 128 5.54 -46.23 5.35
C ARG A 128 6.46 -45.33 6.16
N SER A 129 7.45 -45.90 6.87
CA SER A 129 8.34 -45.11 7.71
C SER A 129 9.32 -44.26 6.88
N ALA A 130 9.76 -43.12 7.43
CA ALA A 130 10.73 -42.22 6.77
C ALA A 130 12.11 -42.85 6.54
N ARG A 131 12.35 -44.07 7.07
CA ARG A 131 13.59 -44.84 6.87
C ARG A 131 13.52 -45.76 5.66
N GLU A 132 12.31 -46.15 5.27
CA GLU A 132 12.08 -47.09 4.18
C GLU A 132 11.80 -46.36 2.86
N VAL A 133 11.08 -45.25 2.94
CA VAL A 133 10.65 -44.50 1.76
C VAL A 133 10.79 -42.99 1.96
N CYS A 134 10.76 -42.28 0.83
CA CYS A 134 10.75 -40.84 0.74
C CYS A 134 9.65 -40.20 1.60
N ARG A 135 9.79 -38.91 1.90
CA ARG A 135 8.77 -38.10 2.55
C ARG A 135 8.41 -36.89 1.68
N PRO A 136 7.12 -36.54 1.58
CA PRO A 136 6.73 -35.27 1.00
C PRO A 136 7.36 -34.16 1.83
N THR A 137 8.07 -33.27 1.14
CA THR A 137 8.74 -32.14 1.77
C THR A 137 8.37 -30.90 0.99
N SER A 138 7.61 -30.03 1.63
CA SER A 138 7.23 -28.73 1.09
C SER A 138 8.00 -27.64 1.83
N ARG A 139 8.55 -26.70 1.07
CA ARG A 139 9.30 -25.57 1.58
C ARG A 139 8.74 -24.30 1.00
N ILE A 140 8.43 -23.32 1.84
CA ILE A 140 7.95 -22.02 1.40
C ILE A 140 8.93 -20.96 1.91
N SER A 141 9.41 -20.12 1.00
CA SER A 141 10.25 -18.98 1.36
C SER A 141 9.39 -17.74 1.55
N VAL A 142 9.54 -17.08 2.69
CA VAL A 142 8.83 -15.84 3.02
C VAL A 142 9.79 -14.80 3.58
N MET A 143 9.49 -13.53 3.40
CA MET A 143 10.15 -12.41 4.05
C MET A 143 9.30 -11.96 5.24
N LEU A 144 9.94 -11.52 6.32
CA LEU A 144 9.26 -11.10 7.55
C LEU A 144 9.62 -9.64 7.81
N PRO A 145 8.76 -8.68 7.41
CA PRO A 145 9.10 -7.26 7.44
C PRO A 145 9.33 -6.70 8.86
N GLU A 146 8.84 -7.40 9.88
CA GLU A 146 9.00 -7.06 11.29
C GLU A 146 10.30 -7.60 11.91
N LEU A 147 11.07 -8.39 11.16
CA LEU A 147 12.38 -8.87 11.59
C LEU A 147 13.51 -8.09 10.90
N PRO A 148 14.68 -7.98 11.54
CA PRO A 148 15.82 -7.29 10.95
C PRO A 148 16.40 -8.06 9.75
N ASP A 149 17.11 -7.30 8.92
CA ASP A 149 17.83 -7.72 7.71
C ASP A 149 16.98 -8.23 6.53
N LEU A 150 17.53 -8.02 5.33
CA LEU A 150 16.89 -8.46 4.09
C LEU A 150 17.26 -9.91 3.79
N GLY A 151 16.28 -10.80 3.85
CA GLY A 151 16.45 -12.21 3.50
C GLY A 151 15.18 -13.01 3.65
N VAL A 152 15.28 -14.32 3.48
CA VAL A 152 14.14 -15.23 3.52
C VAL A 152 14.18 -16.12 4.75
N TRP A 153 13.00 -16.37 5.28
CA TRP A 153 12.71 -17.40 6.26
C TRP A 153 12.04 -18.57 5.56
N ARG A 154 12.53 -19.77 5.85
CA ARG A 154 12.03 -20.97 5.19
C ARG A 154 11.09 -21.75 6.10
N LEU A 155 9.83 -21.84 5.72
CA LEU A 155 8.86 -22.73 6.34
C LEU A 155 9.03 -24.13 5.77
N ASP A 156 9.32 -25.11 6.61
CA ASP A 156 9.46 -26.52 6.22
C ASP A 156 8.27 -27.35 6.76
N SER A 157 7.66 -28.18 5.91
CA SER A 157 6.66 -29.18 6.31
C SER A 157 6.91 -30.53 5.62
N HIS A 158 6.75 -31.60 6.40
CA HIS A 158 6.94 -32.99 5.94
C HIS A 158 5.66 -33.83 5.93
N SER A 159 4.50 -33.16 6.04
CA SER A 159 3.19 -33.83 6.09
C SER A 159 2.67 -34.05 4.68
N TYR A 160 2.26 -35.29 4.37
CA TYR A 160 1.66 -35.66 3.10
C TYR A 160 0.39 -34.85 2.82
N TYR A 161 -0.55 -34.82 3.76
CA TYR A 161 -1.81 -34.09 3.58
C TYR A 161 -1.65 -32.57 3.65
N ALA A 162 -0.59 -32.06 4.29
CA ALA A 162 -0.34 -30.63 4.28
C ALA A 162 0.25 -30.16 2.94
N ALA A 163 0.96 -31.02 2.20
CA ALA A 163 1.62 -30.68 0.95
C ALA A 163 0.63 -30.11 -0.07
N ASP A 164 -0.49 -30.80 -0.29
CA ASP A 164 -1.53 -30.37 -1.24
C ASP A 164 -2.19 -29.06 -0.80
N GLY A 165 -2.53 -28.94 0.50
CA GLY A 165 -3.15 -27.72 1.03
C GLY A 165 -2.25 -26.49 0.95
N MET A 166 -0.94 -26.67 1.16
CA MET A 166 0.05 -25.60 0.98
C MET A 166 0.20 -25.20 -0.49
N ALA A 167 0.22 -26.17 -1.42
CA ALA A 167 0.27 -25.90 -2.85
C ALA A 167 -0.94 -25.05 -3.28
N GLY A 168 -2.16 -25.48 -2.96
CA GLY A 168 -3.36 -24.71 -3.32
C GLY A 168 -3.42 -23.31 -2.67
N SER A 169 -2.88 -23.14 -1.46
CA SER A 169 -2.79 -21.83 -0.81
C SER A 169 -1.82 -20.89 -1.54
N VAL A 170 -0.65 -21.41 -1.95
CA VAL A 170 0.34 -20.64 -2.71
C VAL A 170 -0.17 -20.32 -4.11
N ASP A 171 -0.79 -21.29 -4.80
CA ASP A 171 -1.35 -21.06 -6.14
C ASP A 171 -2.42 -19.98 -6.13
N THR A 172 -3.30 -19.97 -5.12
CA THR A 172 -4.32 -18.92 -4.94
C THR A 172 -3.67 -17.54 -4.78
N VAL A 173 -2.58 -17.46 -4.03
CA VAL A 173 -1.81 -16.23 -3.83
C VAL A 173 -1.11 -15.78 -5.12
N LEU A 174 -0.48 -16.72 -5.84
CA LEU A 174 0.24 -16.44 -7.08
C LEU A 174 -0.70 -16.05 -8.23
N GLN A 175 -1.87 -16.69 -8.34
CA GLN A 175 -2.90 -16.34 -9.32
C GLN A 175 -3.37 -14.89 -9.19
N ALA A 176 -3.43 -14.37 -7.97
CA ALA A 176 -3.78 -12.97 -7.73
C ALA A 176 -2.75 -12.00 -8.33
N THR A 177 -1.46 -12.35 -8.31
CA THR A 177 -0.35 -11.47 -8.72
C THR A 177 0.25 -11.76 -10.09
N GLY A 178 -0.18 -12.85 -10.74
CA GLY A 178 0.55 -13.43 -11.87
C GLY A 178 1.98 -13.87 -11.51
N GLY A 179 2.28 -14.06 -10.22
CA GLY A 179 3.63 -14.38 -9.70
C GLY A 179 4.67 -13.27 -9.85
N ALA A 180 4.28 -12.08 -10.32
CA ALA A 180 5.21 -11.01 -10.70
C ALA A 180 5.54 -10.01 -9.57
N SER A 181 4.75 -10.00 -8.49
CA SER A 181 4.93 -9.06 -7.38
C SER A 181 5.07 -9.76 -6.03
N MET A 182 5.63 -9.03 -5.07
CA MET A 182 5.62 -9.46 -3.68
C MET A 182 4.19 -9.36 -3.13
N MET A 183 3.72 -10.42 -2.47
CA MET A 183 2.38 -10.45 -1.90
C MET A 183 2.43 -10.47 -0.38
N PRO A 184 1.82 -9.49 0.32
CA PRO A 184 1.61 -9.59 1.76
C PRO A 184 0.64 -10.74 2.07
N VAL A 185 1.01 -11.58 3.03
CA VAL A 185 0.22 -12.75 3.45
C VAL A 185 0.12 -12.83 4.97
N ARG A 186 -0.96 -13.42 5.44
CA ARG A 186 -1.12 -13.89 6.82
C ARG A 186 -0.96 -15.39 6.85
N MET A 187 -0.27 -15.87 7.89
CA MET A 187 0.00 -17.29 8.05
C MET A 187 -0.31 -17.75 9.47
N TRP A 188 -0.90 -18.94 9.61
CA TRP A 188 -1.15 -19.59 10.89
C TRP A 188 -1.12 -21.11 10.76
N ILE A 189 -1.05 -21.79 11.90
CA ILE A 189 -1.16 -23.26 11.97
C ILE A 189 -2.60 -23.62 12.34
N GLU A 190 -3.25 -24.40 11.48
CA GLU A 190 -4.56 -25.00 11.76
C GLU A 190 -4.39 -26.49 12.04
N GLN A 191 -5.03 -26.99 13.11
CA GLN A 191 -5.05 -28.41 13.41
C GLN A 191 -6.24 -29.05 12.71
N THR A 192 -5.98 -29.69 11.58
CA THR A 192 -7.03 -30.40 10.82
C THR A 192 -7.11 -31.85 11.26
N THR A 193 -8.32 -32.40 11.26
CA THR A 193 -8.58 -33.82 11.52
C THR A 193 -8.98 -34.52 10.22
N ARG A 194 -8.48 -35.73 10.00
CA ARG A 194 -8.95 -36.60 8.93
C ARG A 194 -9.22 -37.98 9.50
N VAL A 195 -10.37 -38.53 9.17
CA VAL A 195 -10.70 -39.94 9.42
C VAL A 195 -10.32 -40.72 8.17
N ALA A 196 -9.40 -41.68 8.32
CA ALA A 196 -9.03 -42.61 7.27
C ALA A 196 -8.91 -44.00 7.91
N ASP A 197 -9.52 -45.00 7.28
CA ASP A 197 -9.51 -46.40 7.76
C ASP A 197 -9.97 -46.57 9.22
N GLY A 198 -10.94 -45.76 9.66
CA GLY A 198 -11.46 -45.78 11.04
C GLY A 198 -10.57 -45.10 12.08
N GLU A 199 -9.37 -44.63 11.72
CA GLU A 199 -8.48 -43.87 12.59
C GLU A 199 -8.62 -42.36 12.34
N THR A 200 -8.83 -41.59 13.41
CA THR A 200 -8.77 -40.12 13.35
C THR A 200 -7.32 -39.66 13.50
N LYS A 201 -6.76 -39.07 12.44
CA LYS A 201 -5.43 -38.47 12.44
C LYS A 201 -5.54 -36.95 12.37
N ASN A 202 -5.00 -36.30 13.40
CA ASN A 202 -4.85 -34.85 13.42
C ASN A 202 -3.50 -34.49 12.80
N PHE A 203 -3.42 -33.42 12.01
CA PHE A 203 -2.16 -32.93 11.45
C PHE A 203 -2.18 -31.40 11.34
N PRO A 204 -1.03 -30.75 11.59
CA PRO A 204 -0.92 -29.31 11.40
C PRO A 204 -0.88 -28.99 9.90
N VAL A 205 -1.71 -28.06 9.48
CA VAL A 205 -1.71 -27.47 8.14
C VAL A 205 -1.36 -26.01 8.30
N VAL A 206 -0.42 -25.52 7.48
CA VAL A 206 -0.12 -24.09 7.44
C VAL A 206 -1.08 -23.45 6.44
N LYS A 207 -1.89 -22.52 6.93
CA LYS A 207 -2.74 -21.69 6.09
C LYS A 207 -1.97 -20.44 5.69
N ILE A 208 -2.07 -20.06 4.42
CA ILE A 208 -1.45 -18.87 3.86
C ILE A 208 -2.52 -18.16 3.04
N VAL A 209 -2.83 -16.92 3.40
CA VAL A 209 -3.90 -16.15 2.78
C VAL A 209 -3.41 -14.73 2.50
N PRO A 210 -3.79 -14.10 1.37
CA PRO A 210 -3.48 -12.69 1.12
C PRO A 210 -3.88 -11.78 2.28
N ALA A 211 -2.99 -10.85 2.63
CA ALA A 211 -3.17 -9.87 3.70
C ALA A 211 -3.48 -8.48 3.13
N VAL A 212 -4.46 -8.42 2.22
CA VAL A 212 -4.93 -7.16 1.63
C VAL A 212 -6.28 -6.75 2.21
N PRO A 213 -6.61 -5.44 2.26
CA PRO A 213 -7.88 -4.97 2.81
C PRO A 213 -9.12 -5.49 2.07
N GLN A 214 -9.04 -5.62 0.74
CA GLN A 214 -10.13 -6.10 -0.10
C GLN A 214 -9.59 -7.00 -1.20
N LEU A 215 -10.29 -8.10 -1.49
CA LEU A 215 -9.88 -9.10 -2.49
C LEU A 215 -9.59 -8.48 -3.86
N LYS A 216 -10.38 -7.47 -4.27
CA LYS A 216 -10.15 -6.76 -5.55
C LYS A 216 -8.75 -6.15 -5.67
N HIS A 217 -8.10 -5.79 -4.56
CA HIS A 217 -6.72 -5.27 -4.60
C HIS A 217 -5.70 -6.36 -4.86
N ALA A 218 -5.96 -7.59 -4.41
CA ALA A 218 -5.13 -8.72 -4.80
C ALA A 218 -5.34 -9.08 -6.27
N LEU A 219 -6.54 -8.88 -6.82
CA LEU A 219 -6.89 -9.22 -8.21
C LEU A 219 -6.66 -8.09 -9.23
N SER A 220 -6.35 -6.86 -8.78
CA SER A 220 -6.20 -5.69 -9.66
C SER A 220 -4.85 -5.60 -10.38
N GLY A 221 -3.97 -6.58 -10.19
CA GLY A 221 -2.63 -6.63 -10.77
C GLY A 221 -1.51 -6.56 -9.74
N PRO A 222 -0.25 -6.46 -10.19
CA PRO A 222 0.93 -6.50 -9.33
C PRO A 222 0.92 -5.39 -8.27
N LEU A 223 1.18 -5.74 -7.01
CA LEU A 223 1.31 -4.77 -5.93
C LEU A 223 2.69 -4.11 -5.94
N SER A 224 2.74 -2.82 -5.61
CA SER A 224 4.01 -2.13 -5.37
C SER A 224 4.66 -2.65 -4.09
N THR A 225 5.99 -2.54 -3.99
CA THR A 225 6.72 -2.93 -2.76
C THR A 225 6.24 -2.14 -1.55
N ALA A 226 5.92 -0.85 -1.70
CA ALA A 226 5.37 -0.03 -0.64
C ALA A 226 4.02 -0.58 -0.14
N ALA A 227 3.11 -0.96 -1.06
CA ALA A 227 1.83 -1.58 -0.70
C ALA A 227 1.98 -2.99 -0.09
N ALA A 228 3.04 -3.72 -0.44
CA ALA A 228 3.32 -5.01 0.19
C ALA A 228 3.85 -4.87 1.62
N LEU A 229 4.62 -3.81 1.91
CA LEU A 229 5.12 -3.50 3.27
C LEU A 229 4.03 -2.90 4.15
N ASP A 230 3.17 -2.05 3.59
CA ASP A 230 2.02 -1.48 4.28
C ASP A 230 0.72 -1.69 3.47
N PRO A 231 0.06 -2.84 3.64
CA PRO A 231 -1.20 -3.12 2.95
C PRO A 231 -2.34 -2.19 3.38
N SER A 232 -2.21 -1.48 4.51
CA SER A 232 -3.23 -0.53 4.96
C SER A 232 -3.30 0.71 4.07
N SER A 233 -2.23 1.02 3.33
CA SER A 233 -2.20 2.10 2.36
C SER A 233 -3.11 1.84 1.14
N LEU A 234 -3.56 0.60 0.93
CA LEU A 234 -4.47 0.22 -0.15
C LEU A 234 -5.93 0.59 0.11
N VAL A 235 -6.25 1.08 1.31
CA VAL A 235 -7.61 1.56 1.62
C VAL A 235 -7.90 2.80 0.77
N ALA A 236 -8.95 2.74 -0.04
CA ALA A 236 -9.44 3.88 -0.79
C ALA A 236 -9.73 5.03 0.19
N ARG A 237 -8.94 6.10 0.10
CA ARG A 237 -9.24 7.32 0.84
C ARG A 237 -10.60 7.82 0.38
N PRO A 238 -11.54 8.14 1.30
CA PRO A 238 -12.76 8.81 0.91
C PRO A 238 -12.39 10.04 0.08
N ALA A 239 -13.10 10.27 -1.03
CA ALA A 239 -12.94 11.51 -1.77
C ALA A 239 -13.23 12.66 -0.81
N LEU A 240 -12.24 13.52 -0.57
CA LEU A 240 -12.48 14.78 0.11
C LEU A 240 -13.42 15.57 -0.81
N GLU A 241 -14.59 15.96 -0.31
CA GLU A 241 -15.46 16.88 -1.03
C GLU A 241 -14.64 18.12 -1.39
N ALA A 242 -14.73 18.56 -2.65
CA ALA A 242 -14.06 19.76 -3.10
C ALA A 242 -14.45 20.91 -2.16
N ALA A 243 -13.46 21.62 -1.62
CA ALA A 243 -13.73 22.79 -0.81
C ALA A 243 -14.63 23.74 -1.64
N PRO A 244 -15.72 24.28 -1.04
CA PRO A 244 -16.55 25.25 -1.74
C PRO A 244 -15.66 26.40 -2.21
N ALA A 245 -15.85 26.85 -3.45
CA ALA A 245 -15.09 27.96 -4.02
C ALA A 245 -15.12 29.15 -3.05
N GLU A 246 -13.97 29.75 -2.77
CA GLU A 246 -13.87 30.91 -1.87
C GLU A 246 -14.86 31.99 -2.32
N MET A 247 -15.71 32.41 -1.40
CA MET A 247 -16.71 33.45 -1.64
C MET A 247 -16.01 34.78 -1.96
N PRO A 248 -16.27 35.39 -3.12
CA PRO A 248 -15.71 36.71 -3.46
C PRO A 248 -16.15 37.79 -2.44
N ASP A 249 -15.29 38.76 -2.15
CA ASP A 249 -15.62 39.89 -1.27
C ASP A 249 -16.50 40.92 -1.99
N TYR A 250 -17.80 40.68 -1.98
CA TYR A 250 -18.80 41.56 -2.59
C TYR A 250 -18.88 42.94 -1.94
N LEU A 251 -18.50 43.08 -0.67
CA LEU A 251 -18.51 44.37 0.03
C LEU A 251 -17.38 45.28 -0.46
N ALA A 252 -16.19 44.71 -0.67
CA ALA A 252 -15.08 45.44 -1.27
C ALA A 252 -15.41 45.90 -2.70
N GLU A 253 -16.06 45.04 -3.50
CA GLU A 253 -16.51 45.38 -4.85
C GLU A 253 -17.55 46.51 -4.83
N ALA A 254 -18.57 46.41 -3.96
CA ALA A 254 -19.63 47.41 -3.84
C ALA A 254 -19.13 48.78 -3.35
N ARG A 255 -18.20 48.81 -2.40
CA ARG A 255 -17.56 50.06 -1.94
C ARG A 255 -16.74 50.74 -3.03
N GLY A 256 -16.43 50.06 -4.13
CA GLY A 256 -15.77 50.66 -5.29
C GLY A 256 -16.69 51.23 -6.36
N CYS A 257 -17.99 51.05 -6.23
CA CYS A 257 -18.97 51.57 -7.16
C CYS A 257 -19.18 53.08 -6.95
N ARG A 258 -19.33 53.83 -8.06
CA ARG A 258 -19.62 55.28 -8.06
C ARG A 258 -21.10 55.60 -8.31
N SER A 259 -21.92 54.58 -8.47
CA SER A 259 -23.36 54.73 -8.67
C SER A 259 -24.12 53.60 -7.98
N ALA A 260 -25.35 53.90 -7.58
CA ALA A 260 -26.27 52.94 -6.97
C ALA A 260 -26.56 51.76 -7.89
N GLU A 261 -26.66 52.00 -9.20
CA GLU A 261 -26.89 50.95 -10.20
C GLU A 261 -25.73 49.94 -10.24
N ALA A 262 -24.49 50.40 -10.12
CA ALA A 262 -23.34 49.53 -10.07
C ALA A 262 -23.31 48.66 -8.79
N VAL A 263 -23.75 49.21 -7.65
CA VAL A 263 -23.90 48.43 -6.40
C VAL A 263 -24.99 47.34 -6.56
N ARG A 264 -26.09 47.66 -7.24
CA ARG A 264 -27.16 46.68 -7.53
C ARG A 264 -26.68 45.53 -8.43
N GLU A 265 -25.78 45.80 -9.37
CA GLU A 265 -25.15 44.75 -10.18
C GLU A 265 -24.28 43.79 -9.35
N VAL A 266 -23.54 44.31 -8.37
CA VAL A 266 -22.77 43.49 -7.41
C VAL A 266 -23.72 42.60 -6.59
N TRP A 267 -24.86 43.15 -6.15
CA TRP A 267 -25.90 42.37 -5.47
C TRP A 267 -26.49 41.28 -6.37
N HIS A 268 -26.81 41.58 -7.63
CA HIS A 268 -27.30 40.59 -8.58
C HIS A 268 -26.27 39.48 -8.86
N LYS A 269 -24.99 39.83 -8.91
CA LYS A 269 -23.88 38.87 -9.04
C LYS A 269 -23.80 37.95 -7.82
N ALA A 270 -23.88 38.48 -6.60
CA ALA A 270 -23.90 37.69 -5.37
C ALA A 270 -25.15 36.78 -5.29
N ASN A 271 -26.31 37.26 -5.73
CA ASN A 271 -27.57 36.51 -5.71
C ASN A 271 -27.56 35.36 -6.72
N ARG A 272 -27.05 35.59 -7.94
CA ARG A 272 -26.88 34.52 -8.95
C ARG A 272 -25.94 33.41 -8.48
N ALA A 273 -24.94 33.76 -7.68
CA ALA A 273 -24.01 32.81 -7.09
C ALA A 273 -24.53 32.19 -5.77
N GLY A 274 -25.71 32.58 -5.30
CA GLY A 274 -26.34 32.03 -4.09
C GLY A 274 -25.74 32.54 -2.77
N HIS A 275 -24.93 33.60 -2.80
CA HIS A 275 -24.29 34.17 -1.61
C HIS A 275 -25.16 35.18 -0.85
N VAL A 276 -26.21 35.72 -1.50
CA VAL A 276 -27.24 36.55 -0.86
C VAL A 276 -28.63 36.00 -1.18
N ARG A 277 -29.60 36.26 -0.30
CA ARG A 277 -30.99 35.83 -0.50
C ARG A 277 -31.75 36.87 -1.32
N ARG A 278 -32.62 36.36 -2.19
CA ARG A 278 -33.50 37.19 -3.03
C ARG A 278 -34.47 38.06 -2.22
N ASP A 279 -34.82 37.65 -1.00
CA ASP A 279 -35.72 38.38 -0.10
C ASP A 279 -35.04 39.53 0.66
N GLY A 280 -33.71 39.68 0.53
CA GLY A 280 -32.98 40.78 1.13
C GLY A 280 -32.76 40.65 2.65
N THR A 281 -32.99 39.47 3.22
CA THR A 281 -33.00 39.27 4.67
C THR A 281 -31.63 38.97 5.29
N ASP A 282 -30.64 38.63 4.47
CA ASP A 282 -29.28 38.33 4.91
C ASP A 282 -28.43 39.59 5.14
N ASP A 283 -27.42 39.46 6.01
CA ASP A 283 -26.55 40.56 6.42
C ASP A 283 -25.82 41.22 5.24
N LEU A 284 -25.27 40.41 4.34
CA LEU A 284 -24.56 40.88 3.16
C LEU A 284 -25.48 41.68 2.23
N SER A 285 -26.71 41.21 2.01
CA SER A 285 -27.71 41.94 1.25
C SER A 285 -28.08 43.28 1.88
N ARG A 286 -28.22 43.34 3.21
CA ARG A 286 -28.48 44.59 3.93
C ARG A 286 -27.33 45.57 3.83
N ASP A 287 -26.10 45.09 3.94
CA ASP A 287 -24.88 45.91 3.81
C ASP A 287 -24.74 46.48 2.39
N LEU A 288 -25.00 45.66 1.35
CA LEU A 288 -25.01 46.12 -0.04
C LEU A 288 -26.11 47.16 -0.30
N MET A 289 -27.30 46.99 0.28
CA MET A 289 -28.37 47.99 0.21
C MET A 289 -28.01 49.29 0.92
N GLN A 290 -27.30 49.22 2.05
CA GLN A 290 -26.84 50.41 2.76
C GLN A 290 -25.80 51.16 1.93
N ILE A 291 -24.80 50.47 1.37
CA ILE A 291 -23.80 51.06 0.46
C ILE A 291 -24.48 51.72 -0.73
N SER A 292 -25.52 51.10 -1.30
CA SER A 292 -26.28 51.71 -2.40
C SER A 292 -26.95 53.02 -1.99
N ARG A 293 -27.52 53.11 -0.77
CA ARG A 293 -28.14 54.34 -0.26
C ARG A 293 -27.12 55.42 0.03
N ASP A 294 -25.97 55.04 0.57
CA ASP A 294 -24.88 55.98 0.86
C ASP A 294 -24.39 56.63 -0.44
N VAL A 295 -24.20 55.83 -1.50
CA VAL A 295 -23.84 56.34 -2.83
C VAL A 295 -24.95 57.21 -3.45
N GLU A 296 -26.24 56.89 -3.26
CA GLU A 296 -27.35 57.75 -3.71
C GLU A 296 -27.41 59.09 -2.96
N ALA A 297 -27.01 59.09 -1.69
CA ALA A 297 -26.95 60.27 -0.83
C ALA A 297 -25.68 61.11 -1.04
N GLY A 298 -24.79 60.74 -1.96
CA GLY A 298 -23.51 61.43 -2.19
C GLY A 298 -22.48 61.20 -1.09
N ILE A 299 -22.67 60.16 -0.27
CA ILE A 299 -21.74 59.76 0.79
C ILE A 299 -20.77 58.74 0.20
N ASP A 300 -19.46 59.00 0.25
CA ASP A 300 -18.48 58.02 -0.19
C ASP A 300 -18.49 56.81 0.77
N PRO A 301 -18.89 55.60 0.32
CA PRO A 301 -19.02 54.43 1.18
C PRO A 301 -17.66 53.89 1.67
N ARG A 302 -16.52 54.42 1.21
CA ARG A 302 -15.18 54.09 1.71
C ARG A 302 -14.72 54.98 2.86
N THR A 303 -15.15 56.24 2.87
CA THR A 303 -14.64 57.27 3.78
C THR A 303 -15.70 57.84 4.72
N GLY A 304 -17.00 57.67 4.39
CA GLY A 304 -18.13 58.16 5.18
C GLY A 304 -18.30 59.68 5.15
N VAL A 305 -17.66 60.36 4.20
CA VAL A 305 -17.69 61.82 4.04
C VAL A 305 -18.73 62.18 2.97
N VAL A 306 -19.49 63.25 3.22
CA VAL A 306 -20.39 63.88 2.25
C VAL A 306 -19.56 64.89 1.47
N ASP A 307 -19.50 64.78 0.14
CA ASP A 307 -18.91 65.83 -0.69
C ASP A 307 -19.87 67.04 -0.70
N ASP A 308 -19.63 68.01 0.19
CA ASP A 308 -20.25 69.34 0.13
C ASP A 308 -19.59 70.17 -0.99
N ASP A 309 -19.81 69.77 -2.25
CA ASP A 309 -19.43 70.55 -3.44
C ASP A 309 -20.68 71.12 -4.13
N GLN A 310 -21.52 71.81 -3.35
CA GLN A 310 -22.59 72.69 -3.86
C GLN A 310 -22.74 73.93 -2.96
N ASP A 311 -21.78 74.85 -3.03
CA ASP A 311 -22.02 76.30 -3.11
C ASP A 311 -20.68 77.07 -2.99
N ASP A 312 -20.12 77.48 -4.12
CA ASP A 312 -19.48 78.80 -4.20
C ASP A 312 -19.42 79.28 -5.65
N THR A 313 -20.59 79.69 -6.17
CA THR A 313 -20.63 80.63 -7.31
C THR A 313 -20.87 82.02 -6.73
N GLY A 314 -19.85 82.58 -6.09
CA GLY A 314 -19.81 83.96 -5.60
C GLY A 314 -18.55 84.67 -6.11
N PRO A 315 -18.66 85.88 -6.67
CA PRO A 315 -17.49 86.62 -7.17
C PRO A 315 -16.59 87.08 -6.03
N ASP A 316 -15.28 87.04 -6.25
CA ASP A 316 -14.32 87.71 -5.37
C ASP A 316 -14.36 89.24 -5.59
N SER A 317 -13.81 89.98 -4.63
CA SER A 317 -13.94 91.43 -4.50
C SER A 317 -13.27 92.27 -5.60
N GLU A 318 -12.78 91.65 -6.68
CA GLU A 318 -12.08 92.36 -7.77
C GLU A 318 -12.66 92.17 -9.18
N GLY A 319 -13.73 91.39 -9.38
CA GLY A 319 -14.58 91.51 -10.57
C GLY A 319 -13.86 91.37 -11.92
N VAL A 320 -13.04 90.34 -12.10
CA VAL A 320 -12.38 90.02 -13.39
C VAL A 320 -12.88 88.67 -13.91
N TYR A 321 -13.44 88.67 -15.12
CA TYR A 321 -13.65 87.46 -15.91
C TYR A 321 -12.43 87.27 -16.82
N GLU A 322 -11.73 86.13 -16.73
CA GLU A 322 -10.75 85.77 -17.76
C GLU A 322 -11.44 85.08 -18.94
N GLY A 323 -11.36 85.77 -20.08
CA GLY A 323 -11.79 85.29 -21.38
C GLY A 323 -10.72 84.50 -22.14
N GLU A 324 -11.24 83.74 -23.09
CA GLU A 324 -10.66 82.81 -24.05
C GLU A 324 -9.51 83.34 -24.93
N VAL A 325 -8.57 82.45 -25.32
CA VAL A 325 -7.80 82.55 -26.58
C VAL A 325 -7.65 81.18 -27.22
N VAL A 326 -8.12 81.09 -28.47
CA VAL A 326 -7.94 80.02 -29.47
C VAL A 326 -6.81 80.44 -30.43
N GLU A 327 -5.99 79.50 -30.92
CA GLU A 327 -5.67 79.28 -32.36
C GLU A 327 -4.48 78.31 -32.60
N ASP A 328 -4.80 77.18 -33.24
CA ASP A 328 -4.27 76.55 -34.48
C ASP A 328 -2.77 76.32 -34.78
N GLY A 329 -2.48 75.11 -35.31
CA GLY A 329 -1.26 74.79 -36.05
C GLY A 329 -1.18 73.33 -36.54
N GLU A 330 -1.46 73.11 -37.83
CA GLU A 330 -1.42 71.84 -38.59
C GLU A 330 0.00 71.38 -39.05
N GLY A 331 0.10 70.05 -39.34
CA GLY A 331 1.02 69.44 -40.33
C GLY A 331 2.37 68.95 -39.77
N GLY A 332 2.87 67.73 -39.99
CA GLY A 332 2.57 66.63 -40.92
C GLY A 332 3.88 65.83 -41.13
N ASP A 333 3.77 64.51 -41.34
CA ASP A 333 4.71 63.56 -41.99
C ASP A 333 5.23 62.36 -41.15
N GLU A 334 4.61 61.20 -41.46
CA GLU A 334 4.96 59.78 -41.26
C GLU A 334 6.00 59.31 -42.35
N PRO A 335 6.35 58.01 -42.62
CA PRO A 335 6.40 56.71 -41.89
C PRO A 335 7.68 55.86 -42.31
N PRO A 336 7.70 54.51 -42.54
CA PRO A 336 7.27 53.27 -41.81
C PRO A 336 8.37 52.15 -41.72
N THR A 337 7.96 50.95 -41.22
CA THR A 337 8.35 49.54 -41.56
C THR A 337 8.99 48.74 -40.41
N ALA A 338 8.76 47.46 -40.16
CA ALA A 338 7.83 46.42 -40.63
C ALA A 338 7.87 45.26 -39.60
N TYR A 339 6.77 44.52 -39.44
CA TYR A 339 6.70 43.24 -38.71
C TYR A 339 7.26 42.08 -39.57
N PRO A 340 7.72 40.98 -38.93
CA PRO A 340 7.11 39.69 -39.27
C PRO A 340 6.77 38.80 -38.06
N ALA A 341 6.07 37.71 -38.37
CA ALA A 341 5.20 36.91 -37.51
C ALA A 341 5.87 35.76 -36.71
N ALA A 342 5.18 35.40 -35.62
CA ALA A 342 4.96 34.10 -34.96
C ALA A 342 5.96 32.92 -35.12
N ALA A 343 6.36 32.35 -33.99
CA ALA A 343 6.55 30.90 -33.81
C ALA A 343 6.43 30.50 -32.32
N TRP A 344 5.47 29.62 -32.01
CA TRP A 344 5.39 28.89 -30.73
C TRP A 344 6.40 27.73 -30.74
N PRO A 345 7.07 27.38 -29.62
CA PRO A 345 7.91 26.19 -29.57
C PRO A 345 7.10 24.90 -29.39
N GLU A 346 7.44 23.90 -30.22
CA GLU A 346 6.92 22.53 -30.19
C GLU A 346 7.49 21.67 -29.04
N VAL A 347 6.65 20.71 -28.65
CA VAL A 347 6.85 19.63 -27.69
C VAL A 347 7.95 18.67 -28.13
N THR A 348 8.84 18.28 -27.21
CA THR A 348 9.85 17.24 -27.42
C THR A 348 9.49 15.94 -26.68
N GLN A 349 9.35 14.84 -27.43
CA GLN A 349 9.65 13.47 -26.99
C GLN A 349 10.76 12.91 -27.89
N PRO A 350 11.75 12.20 -27.33
CA PRO A 350 11.95 10.79 -27.70
C PRO A 350 12.51 9.95 -26.52
N GLY A 351 12.51 8.62 -26.50
CA GLY A 351 12.17 7.64 -27.51
C GLY A 351 12.23 6.22 -26.91
N GLY A 352 11.46 5.31 -27.49
CA GLY A 352 11.60 3.88 -27.29
C GLY A 352 12.67 3.31 -28.22
N GLY A 353 13.49 2.40 -27.69
CA GLY A 353 14.43 1.59 -28.45
C GLY A 353 14.29 0.14 -28.00
N ALA A 354 13.78 -0.69 -28.90
CA ALA A 354 13.75 -2.14 -28.79
C ALA A 354 15.07 -2.73 -29.29
N GLN A 355 15.54 -3.77 -28.59
CA GLN A 355 16.10 -5.01 -29.15
C GLN A 355 16.06 -6.10 -28.09
#